data_AF-A0A183DEX3-F1
#
_entry.id   AF-A0A183DEX3-F1
#
_cell.length_a   1.000
_cell.length_b   1.000
_cell.length_c   1.000
_cell.angle_alpha   90.00
_cell.angle_beta   90.00
_cell.angle_gamma   90.00
#
_symmetry.space_group_name_H-M   'P 1'
#
loop_
_entity.id
_entity.type
_entity.pdbx_description
1 polymer ?
#
loop_
_entity_poly.entity_id
_entity_poly.type
_entity_poly.pdbx_seq_one_letter_code
_entity_poly.pdbx_strand_id
1 'polypeptide(L)'
;LTWQRLLGLDGSLLFLEHVFWVISLNTLFTILFAFSPYQLGHSLLKALGLASRITYFPTLISVLLGYVILSFIVRLLHVTAKFFRLAPMYRLLGMCYLVLKVFLLVLTEIGFFPVLCGCWLDICSLPLFASTLSRRLSSFVVSPTSSLFMHWLIGMVY
;
A
#
# COMPACT_ATOMS: atom_id res chain seq x y z
N LEU A 1 -4.97 -1.00 34.02
CA LEU A 1 -5.84 0.06 33.47
C LEU A 1 -7.29 -0.33 33.72
N THR A 2 -8.11 0.54 34.31
CA THR A 2 -9.56 0.35 34.43
C THR A 2 -10.28 1.03 33.27
N TRP A 3 -11.40 0.49 32.80
CA TRP A 3 -12.17 1.05 31.67
C TRP A 3 -12.58 2.51 31.89
N GLN A 4 -12.83 2.92 33.14
CA GLN A 4 -13.14 4.32 33.50
C GLN A 4 -11.97 5.28 33.21
N ARG A 5 -10.72 4.87 33.51
CA ARG A 5 -9.51 5.65 33.18
C ARG A 5 -9.23 5.66 31.68
N LEU A 6 -9.50 4.55 31.01
CA LEU A 6 -9.30 4.41 29.56
C LEU A 6 -10.30 5.26 28.77
N LEU A 7 -11.51 5.50 29.31
CA LEU A 7 -12.54 6.34 28.71
C LEU A 7 -12.55 7.79 29.23
N GLY A 8 -11.68 8.13 30.18
CA GLY A 8 -11.60 9.48 30.76
C GLY A 8 -12.78 9.86 31.67
N LEU A 9 -13.59 8.90 32.11
CA LEU A 9 -14.77 9.12 32.97
C LEU A 9 -14.41 9.55 34.39
N ASP A 10 -13.14 9.39 34.78
CA ASP A 10 -12.60 9.80 36.09
C ASP A 10 -12.16 11.28 36.12
N GLY A 11 -12.38 12.05 35.04
CA GLY A 11 -11.94 13.45 34.93
C GLY A 11 -10.44 13.64 34.68
N SER A 12 -9.69 12.54 34.49
CA SER A 12 -8.25 12.58 34.19
C SER A 12 -7.98 12.83 32.71
N LEU A 13 -7.00 13.70 32.39
CA LEU A 13 -6.56 13.99 31.01
C LEU A 13 -5.80 12.84 30.32
N LEU A 14 -5.57 11.72 31.02
CA LEU A 14 -4.87 10.53 30.49
C LEU A 14 -5.52 10.00 29.21
N PHE A 15 -6.85 10.00 29.11
CA PHE A 15 -7.53 9.57 27.89
C PHE A 15 -7.13 10.43 26.68
N LEU A 16 -7.09 11.75 26.85
CA LEU A 16 -6.75 12.68 25.77
C LEU A 16 -5.30 12.49 25.31
N GLU A 17 -4.38 12.21 26.24
CA GLU A 17 -2.99 11.88 25.94
C GLU A 17 -2.89 10.64 25.04
N HIS A 18 -3.60 9.55 25.37
CA HIS A 18 -3.57 8.32 24.56
C HIS A 18 -4.14 8.56 23.16
N VAL A 19 -5.27 9.28 23.05
CA VAL A 19 -5.87 9.64 21.76
C VAL A 19 -4.91 10.50 20.93
N PHE A 20 -4.24 11.47 21.55
CA PHE A 20 -3.25 12.31 20.88
C PHE A 20 -2.07 11.49 20.34
N TRP A 21 -1.55 10.54 21.12
CA TRP A 21 -0.49 9.64 20.68
C TRP A 21 -0.94 8.75 19.51
N VAL A 22 -2.15 8.20 19.56
CA VAL A 22 -2.71 7.38 18.47
C VAL A 22 -2.85 8.19 17.18
N ILE A 23 -3.40 9.41 17.25
CA ILE A 23 -3.56 10.29 16.09
C ILE A 23 -2.20 10.68 15.51
N SER A 24 -1.24 11.06 16.36
CA SER A 24 0.11 11.44 15.94
C SER A 24 0.83 10.29 15.24
N LEU A 25 0.76 9.08 15.81
CA LEU A 25 1.39 7.90 15.24
C LEU A 25 0.74 7.49 13.93
N ASN A 26 -0.59 7.54 13.83
CA ASN A 26 -1.32 7.26 12.59
C ASN A 26 -1.00 8.29 11.49
N THR A 27 -0.88 9.56 11.86
CA THR A 27 -0.52 10.64 10.91
C THR A 27 0.91 10.45 10.40
N LEU A 28 1.85 10.17 11.31
CA LEU A 28 3.24 9.88 10.95
C LEU A 28 3.32 8.66 10.01
N PHE A 29 2.60 7.59 10.35
CA PHE A 29 2.54 6.38 9.54
C PHE A 29 1.99 6.65 8.14
N THR A 30 0.90 7.41 8.05
CA THR A 30 0.29 7.79 6.76
C THR A 30 1.23 8.65 5.92
N ILE A 31 1.94 9.60 6.53
CA ILE A 31 2.90 10.44 5.81
C ILE A 31 4.07 9.58 5.28
N LEU A 32 4.64 8.72 6.13
CA LEU A 32 5.79 7.90 5.76
C LEU A 32 5.43 6.83 4.74
N PHE A 33 4.35 6.08 4.94
CA PHE A 33 4.01 4.89 4.17
C PHE A 33 2.93 5.09 3.11
N ALA A 34 2.16 6.19 3.12
CA ALA A 34 1.19 6.44 2.04
C ALA A 34 1.59 7.64 1.20
N PHE A 35 1.82 8.79 1.84
CA PHE A 35 2.06 10.05 1.13
C PHE A 35 3.44 10.11 0.47
N SER A 36 4.51 9.72 1.18
CA SER A 36 5.86 9.77 0.63
C SER A 36 6.07 8.90 -0.63
N PRO A 37 5.64 7.62 -0.69
CA PRO A 37 5.74 6.85 -1.92
C PRO A 37 4.84 7.41 -3.01
N TYR A 38 3.61 7.81 -2.69
CA TYR A 38 2.70 8.43 -3.66
C TYR A 38 3.35 9.63 -4.38
N GLN A 39 3.92 10.56 -3.61
CA GLN A 39 4.51 11.77 -4.17
C GLN A 39 5.68 11.45 -5.11
N LEU A 40 6.54 10.48 -4.74
CA LEU A 40 7.65 10.03 -5.57
C LEU A 40 7.17 9.41 -6.89
N GLY A 41 6.23 8.46 -6.82
CA GLY A 41 5.73 7.79 -8.01
C GLY A 41 4.91 8.72 -8.92
N HIS A 42 4.07 9.58 -8.34
CA HIS A 42 3.30 10.56 -9.10
C HIS A 42 4.21 11.56 -9.82
N SER A 43 5.26 12.03 -9.14
CA SER A 43 6.26 12.93 -9.74
C SER A 43 6.96 12.26 -10.93
N LEU A 44 7.32 10.98 -10.82
CA LEU A 44 7.92 10.25 -11.95
C LEU A 44 6.93 10.06 -13.11
N LEU A 45 5.68 9.67 -12.82
CA LEU A 45 4.65 9.49 -13.86
C LEU A 45 4.36 10.79 -14.61
N LYS A 46 4.37 11.92 -13.91
CA LYS A 46 4.24 13.24 -14.51
C LYS A 46 5.46 13.59 -15.36
N ALA A 47 6.67 13.32 -14.87
CA ALA A 47 7.91 13.56 -15.60
C ALA A 47 8.00 12.74 -16.91
N LEU A 48 7.49 11.50 -16.91
CA LEU A 48 7.45 10.64 -18.10
C LEU A 48 6.27 10.93 -19.05
N GLY A 49 5.35 11.85 -18.69
CA GLY A 49 4.14 12.11 -19.46
C GLY A 49 3.16 10.93 -19.52
N LEU A 50 3.29 9.97 -18.60
CA LEU A 50 2.45 8.77 -18.52
C LEU A 50 1.21 8.97 -17.65
N ALA A 51 1.20 9.99 -16.80
CA ALA A 51 0.10 10.26 -15.86
C ALA A 51 -1.28 10.35 -16.54
N SER A 52 -1.35 10.92 -17.75
CA SER A 52 -2.60 11.07 -18.51
C SER A 52 -3.04 9.79 -19.23
N ARG A 53 -2.17 8.80 -19.40
CA ARG A 53 -2.50 7.52 -20.05
C ARG A 53 -3.15 6.52 -19.11
N ILE A 54 -3.03 6.73 -17.80
CA ILE A 54 -3.52 5.81 -16.79
C ILE A 54 -5.00 6.14 -16.50
N THR A 55 -5.89 5.35 -17.09
CA THR A 55 -7.34 5.52 -16.92
C THR A 55 -7.85 4.94 -15.60
N TYR A 56 -7.33 3.79 -15.19
CA TYR A 56 -7.80 3.06 -14.00
C TYR A 56 -6.78 3.15 -12.87
N PHE A 57 -7.25 3.50 -11.67
CA PHE A 57 -6.48 3.51 -10.41
C PHE A 57 -5.13 4.27 -10.44
N PRO A 58 -5.09 5.54 -10.90
CA PRO A 58 -3.85 6.30 -11.00
C PRO A 58 -3.12 6.46 -9.66
N THR A 59 -3.87 6.58 -8.56
CA THR A 59 -3.30 6.69 -7.21
C THR A 59 -2.61 5.41 -6.76
N LEU A 60 -3.23 4.24 -6.97
CA LEU A 60 -2.63 2.95 -6.62
C LEU A 60 -1.34 2.73 -7.42
N ILE A 61 -1.38 2.97 -8.73
CA ILE A 61 -0.21 2.85 -9.59
C ILE A 61 0.91 3.79 -9.14
N SER A 62 0.59 5.04 -8.80
CA SER A 62 1.56 6.02 -8.28
C SER A 62 2.20 5.54 -6.97
N VAL A 63 1.42 5.03 -6.02
CA VAL A 63 1.94 4.51 -4.74
C VAL A 63 2.90 3.34 -4.97
N LEU A 64 2.50 2.36 -5.77
CA LEU A 64 3.29 1.16 -6.05
C LEU A 64 4.62 1.49 -6.73
N LEU A 65 4.54 2.31 -7.77
CA LEU A 65 5.73 2.78 -8.47
C LEU A 65 6.65 3.55 -7.50
N GLY A 66 6.06 4.39 -6.66
CA GLY A 66 6.77 5.10 -5.60
C GLY A 66 7.53 4.20 -4.65
N TYR A 67 6.90 3.11 -4.19
CA TYR A 67 7.55 2.13 -3.32
C TYR A 67 8.71 1.39 -4.00
N VAL A 68 8.57 1.05 -5.28
CA VAL A 68 9.64 0.42 -6.07
C VAL A 68 10.83 1.38 -6.20
N ILE A 69 10.57 2.64 -6.57
CA ILE A 69 11.60 3.68 -6.67
C ILE A 69 12.28 3.92 -5.32
N LEU A 70 11.50 4.12 -4.25
CA LEU A 70 12.03 4.39 -2.92
C LEU A 70 12.91 3.23 -2.43
N SER A 71 12.48 1.99 -2.66
CA SER A 71 13.27 0.79 -2.32
C SER A 71 14.57 0.73 -3.11
N PHE A 72 14.54 1.10 -4.39
CA PHE A 72 15.74 1.16 -5.24
C PHE A 72 16.71 2.25 -4.77
N ILE A 73 16.21 3.46 -4.48
CA ILE A 73 17.01 4.58 -3.94
C ILE A 73 17.68 4.18 -2.63
N VAL A 74 16.92 3.65 -1.67
CA VAL A 74 17.47 3.23 -0.37
C VAL A 74 18.50 2.11 -0.56
N ARG A 75 18.25 1.17 -1.47
CA ARG A 75 19.21 0.10 -1.79
C ARG A 75 20.51 0.65 -2.38
N LEU A 76 20.43 1.59 -3.32
CA LEU A 76 21.60 2.25 -3.89
C LEU A 76 22.38 3.01 -2.82
N LEU A 77 21.71 3.83 -2.02
CA LEU A 77 22.32 4.57 -0.92
C LEU A 77 22.99 3.63 0.10
N HIS A 78 22.38 2.48 0.39
CA HIS A 78 22.96 1.49 1.29
C HIS A 78 24.27 0.91 0.72
N VAL A 79 24.31 0.63 -0.59
CA VAL A 79 25.52 0.15 -1.27
C VAL A 79 26.60 1.23 -1.33
N THR A 80 26.24 2.49 -1.62
CA THR A 80 27.21 3.59 -1.62
C THR A 80 27.75 3.88 -0.22
N ALA A 81 26.91 3.85 0.82
CA ALA A 81 27.36 4.00 2.21
C ALA A 81 28.36 2.90 2.62
N LYS A 82 28.16 1.66 2.13
CA LYS A 82 29.13 0.57 2.28
C LYS A 82 30.45 0.90 1.58
N PHE A 83 30.39 1.42 0.36
CA PHE A 83 31.56 1.78 -0.44
C PHE A 83 32.40 2.87 0.24
N PHE A 84 31.76 3.92 0.76
CA PHE A 84 32.42 5.00 1.51
C PHE A 84 32.76 4.65 2.98
N ARG A 85 32.49 3.40 3.42
CA ARG A 85 32.74 2.91 4.79
C ARG A 85 32.04 3.72 5.89
N LEU A 86 30.87 4.30 5.59
CA LEU A 86 30.06 5.07 6.54
C LEU A 86 29.20 4.14 7.41
N ALA A 87 29.80 3.58 8.46
CA ALA A 87 29.15 2.61 9.36
C ALA A 87 27.78 3.02 9.93
N PRO A 88 27.56 4.26 10.42
CA PRO A 88 26.24 4.63 10.95
C PRO A 88 25.18 4.71 9.83
N MET A 89 25.52 5.28 8.68
CA MET A 89 24.61 5.44 7.54
C MET A 89 24.26 4.07 6.92
N TYR A 90 25.23 3.17 6.82
CA TYR A 90 25.01 1.79 6.38
C TYR A 90 23.96 1.08 7.24
N ARG A 91 24.10 1.17 8.58
CA ARG A 91 23.15 0.54 9.51
C ARG A 91 21.75 1.14 9.39
N LEU A 92 21.64 2.47 9.37
CA LEU A 92 20.36 3.17 9.25
C LEU A 92 19.63 2.79 7.94
N LEU A 93 20.32 2.88 6.80
CA LEU A 93 19.75 2.56 5.49
C LEU A 93 19.38 1.08 5.37
N GLY A 94 20.13 0.19 6.03
CA GLY A 94 19.81 -1.23 6.10
C GLY A 94 18.49 -1.48 6.82
N MET A 95 18.29 -0.81 7.96
CA MET A 95 17.01 -0.87 8.71
C MET A 95 15.86 -0.27 7.89
N CYS A 96 16.05 0.90 7.27
CA CYS A 96 15.04 1.50 6.40
C CYS A 96 14.65 0.57 5.24
N TYR A 97 15.62 -0.07 4.60
CA TYR A 97 15.37 -1.03 3.53
C TYR A 97 14.58 -2.25 4.01
N LEU A 98 14.91 -2.80 5.18
CA LEU A 98 14.17 -3.93 5.76
C LEU A 98 12.72 -3.56 6.03
N VAL A 99 12.47 -2.38 6.61
CA VAL A 99 11.11 -1.89 6.85
C VAL A 99 10.35 -1.78 5.53
N LEU A 100 10.90 -1.10 4.51
CA LEU A 100 10.27 -0.99 3.19
C LEU A 100 9.98 -2.35 2.56
N LYS A 101 10.90 -3.31 2.70
CA LYS A 101 10.73 -4.67 2.19
C LYS A 101 9.57 -5.39 2.87
N VAL A 102 9.43 -5.28 4.19
CA VAL A 102 8.30 -5.87 4.93
C VAL A 102 6.98 -5.24 4.48
N PHE A 103 6.93 -3.92 4.32
CA PHE A 103 5.73 -3.23 3.81
C PHE A 103 5.34 -3.68 2.41
N LEU A 104 6.31 -3.80 1.49
CA LEU A 104 6.07 -4.30 0.14
C LEU A 104 5.58 -5.74 0.13
N LEU A 105 6.13 -6.59 1.01
CA LEU A 105 5.69 -7.97 1.15
C LEU A 105 4.24 -8.03 1.63
N VAL A 106 3.88 -7.24 2.66
CA VAL A 106 2.50 -7.15 3.16
C VAL A 106 1.54 -6.64 2.07
N LEU A 107 1.93 -5.61 1.31
CA LEU A 107 1.11 -5.10 0.21
C LEU A 107 0.92 -6.15 -0.90
N THR A 108 1.93 -6.98 -1.14
CA THR A 108 1.87 -8.08 -2.10
C THR A 108 0.95 -9.19 -1.60
N GLU A 109 1.10 -9.62 -0.35
CA GLU A 109 0.33 -10.73 0.22
C GLU A 109 -1.13 -10.38 0.52
N ILE A 110 -1.41 -9.17 1.02
CA ILE A 110 -2.76 -8.75 1.41
C ILE A 110 -3.47 -7.97 0.29
N GLY A 111 -2.72 -7.31 -0.59
CA GLY A 111 -3.27 -6.51 -1.69
C GLY A 111 -3.33 -7.28 -3.00
N PHE A 112 -2.16 -7.60 -3.57
CA PHE A 112 -2.07 -8.16 -4.93
C PHE A 112 -2.47 -9.62 -5.02
N PHE A 113 -1.93 -10.45 -4.14
CA PHE A 113 -2.14 -11.88 -4.18
C PHE A 113 -3.64 -12.24 -4.12
N PRO A 114 -4.46 -11.65 -3.24
CA PRO A 114 -5.89 -11.94 -3.18
C PRO A 114 -6.63 -11.45 -4.43
N VAL A 115 -6.24 -10.29 -4.99
CA VAL A 115 -6.81 -9.83 -6.27
C VAL A 115 -6.49 -10.82 -7.39
N LEU A 116 -5.26 -11.30 -7.49
CA LEU A 116 -4.85 -12.28 -8.51
C LEU A 116 -5.61 -13.59 -8.36
N CYS A 117 -5.70 -14.12 -7.13
CA CYS A 117 -6.47 -15.32 -6.82
C CYS A 117 -7.95 -15.15 -7.14
N GLY A 118 -8.55 -14.02 -6.75
CA GLY A 118 -9.96 -13.72 -7.04
C GLY A 118 -10.24 -13.58 -8.54
N CYS A 119 -9.37 -12.90 -9.30
CA CYS A 119 -9.44 -12.85 -10.76
C CYS A 119 -9.35 -14.24 -11.39
N TRP A 120 -8.45 -15.09 -10.89
CA TRP A 120 -8.30 -16.46 -11.37
C TRP A 120 -9.57 -17.29 -11.11
N LEU A 121 -10.14 -17.17 -9.91
CA LEU A 121 -11.40 -17.82 -9.55
C LEU A 121 -12.58 -17.32 -10.39
N ASP A 122 -12.69 -16.01 -10.68
CA ASP A 122 -13.74 -15.47 -11.56
C ASP A 122 -13.65 -16.10 -12.95
N ILE A 123 -12.45 -16.17 -13.54
CA ILE A 123 -12.23 -16.82 -14.84
C ILE A 123 -12.66 -18.30 -14.82
N CYS A 124 -12.29 -19.03 -13.77
CA CYS A 124 -12.68 -20.44 -13.62
C CYS A 124 -14.20 -20.62 -13.42
N SER A 125 -14.89 -19.61 -12.89
CA SER A 125 -16.34 -19.63 -12.64
C SER A 125 -17.19 -19.26 -13.86
N LEU A 126 -16.59 -18.71 -14.93
CA LEU A 126 -17.31 -18.29 -16.15
C LEU A 126 -18.25 -19.38 -16.71
N PRO A 127 -17.83 -20.66 -16.84
CA PRO A 127 -18.71 -21.71 -17.36
C PRO A 127 -19.90 -22.00 -16.45
N LEU A 128 -19.72 -21.89 -15.12
CA LEU A 128 -20.77 -22.14 -14.13
C LEU A 128 -21.92 -21.13 -14.24
N PHE A 129 -21.61 -19.90 -14.65
CA PHE A 129 -22.59 -18.82 -14.79
C PHE A 129 -23.03 -18.56 -16.24
N ALA A 130 -22.66 -19.44 -17.18
CA ALA A 130 -22.91 -19.26 -18.62
C ALA A 130 -22.51 -17.85 -19.12
N SER A 131 -21.39 -17.31 -18.61
CA SER A 131 -20.90 -15.97 -18.90
C SER A 131 -19.59 -16.02 -19.70
N THR A 132 -19.24 -14.93 -20.35
CA THR A 132 -18.00 -14.79 -21.13
C THR A 132 -17.08 -13.73 -20.54
N LEU A 133 -15.79 -13.81 -20.89
CA LEU A 133 -14.78 -12.82 -20.48
C LEU A 133 -15.11 -11.41 -20.99
N SER A 134 -15.68 -11.30 -22.20
CA SER A 134 -16.11 -10.01 -22.76
C SER A 134 -17.19 -9.34 -21.92
N ARG A 135 -18.16 -10.12 -21.41
CA ARG A 135 -19.20 -9.61 -20.51
C ARG A 135 -18.61 -9.16 -19.18
N ARG A 136 -17.69 -9.90 -18.60
CA ARG A 136 -16.97 -9.49 -17.37
C ARG A 136 -16.16 -8.22 -17.56
N LEU A 137 -15.45 -8.09 -18.68
CA LEU A 137 -14.70 -6.87 -19.00
C LEU A 137 -15.63 -5.65 -19.14
N SER A 138 -16.80 -5.82 -19.78
CA SER A 138 -17.79 -4.75 -19.86
C SER A 138 -18.28 -4.29 -18.48
N SER A 139 -18.47 -5.24 -17.55
CA SER A 139 -18.82 -4.93 -16.15
C SER A 139 -17.67 -4.23 -15.41
N PHE A 140 -16.42 -4.62 -15.64
CA PHE A 140 -15.25 -3.96 -15.06
C PHE A 140 -15.14 -2.50 -15.53
N VAL A 141 -15.36 -2.23 -16.82
CA VAL A 141 -15.29 -0.87 -17.36
C VAL A 141 -16.36 0.04 -16.73
N VAL A 142 -17.57 -0.51 -16.47
CA VAL A 142 -18.67 0.24 -15.85
C VAL A 142 -18.40 0.53 -14.37
N SER A 143 -17.86 -0.45 -13.62
CA SER A 143 -17.52 -0.25 -12.21
C SER A 143 -16.19 -0.92 -11.84
N PRO A 144 -15.05 -0.25 -12.14
CA PRO A 144 -13.73 -0.83 -11.94
C PRO A 144 -13.43 -1.03 -10.45
N THR A 145 -13.78 -0.06 -9.60
CA THR A 145 -13.52 -0.13 -8.15
C THR A 145 -14.31 -1.26 -7.49
N SER A 146 -15.61 -1.39 -7.77
CA SER A 146 -16.40 -2.49 -7.22
C SER A 146 -15.91 -3.83 -7.76
N SER A 147 -15.55 -3.90 -9.04
CA SER A 147 -14.99 -5.12 -9.61
C SER A 147 -13.68 -5.51 -8.92
N LEU A 148 -12.72 -4.60 -8.77
CA LEU A 148 -11.46 -4.86 -8.06
C LEU A 148 -11.70 -5.28 -6.61
N PHE A 149 -12.61 -4.61 -5.91
CA PHE A 149 -12.96 -4.94 -4.53
C PHE A 149 -13.57 -6.35 -4.40
N MET A 150 -14.46 -6.74 -5.31
CA MET A 150 -15.06 -8.08 -5.29
C MET A 150 -14.03 -9.17 -5.57
N HIS A 151 -13.11 -8.96 -6.52
CA HIS A 151 -12.02 -9.91 -6.75
C HIS A 151 -11.10 -10.01 -5.54
N TRP A 152 -10.70 -8.88 -4.96
CA TRP A 152 -9.92 -8.86 -3.72
C TRP A 152 -10.64 -9.62 -2.59
N LEU A 153 -11.92 -9.34 -2.36
CA LEU A 153 -12.72 -9.98 -1.32
C LEU A 153 -12.80 -11.50 -1.51
N ILE A 154 -13.09 -11.96 -2.73
CA ILE A 154 -13.20 -13.39 -3.03
C ILE A 154 -11.85 -14.08 -2.82
N GLY A 155 -10.75 -13.53 -3.32
CA GLY A 155 -9.43 -14.14 -3.12
C GLY A 155 -8.83 -13.95 -1.73
N MET A 156 -9.43 -13.13 -0.87
CA MET A 156 -9.11 -13.11 0.56
C MET A 156 -9.81 -14.24 1.33
N VAL A 157 -11.00 -14.63 0.86
CA VAL A 157 -11.85 -15.65 1.50
C VAL A 157 -11.47 -17.07 1.07
N TYR A 158 -11.06 -17.25 -0.18
CA TYR A 158 -10.70 -18.53 -0.80
C TYR A 158 -9.23 -18.59 -1.16
#